data_AF-A0A9E2N2W1-F1
#
_entry.id   AF-A0A9E2N2W1-F1
#
_cell.length_a   1.000
_cell.length_b   1.000
_cell.length_c   1.000
_cell.angle_alpha   90.00
_cell.angle_beta   90.00
_cell.angle_gamma   90.00
#
_symmetry.space_group_name_H-M   'P 1'
#
loop_
_entity.id
_entity.type
_entity.pdbx_description
1 polymer ?
#
loop_
_entity_poly.entity_id
_entity_poly.type
_entity_poly.pdbx_seq_one_letter_code
_entity_poly.pdbx_strand_id
1 'polypeptide(L)'
;VTGTATAAGAATNGEAILTDSAAHFESAVNPGDAIFNTTDESDGYVLSVTDDTHLVAALFNGSANDFSVSDAYVIVPAARKQVRFEAPSLTAGHTFLLPYLRKPLPVYSRYGRFPFPEAWLLAICYGAAVRFLSDDETSEQKTRHLQGLFDAGVNQAKKARAVTILRTRRDPRRR
;
A
#
# COMPACT_ATOMS: atom_id res chain seq x y z
N VAL A 1 2.14 -0.74 18.64
CA VAL A 1 2.83 -2.02 18.96
C VAL A 1 4.29 -1.69 19.20
N THR A 2 4.90 -2.21 20.25
CA THR A 2 6.32 -1.96 20.58
C THR A 2 6.97 -3.28 20.90
N GLY A 3 8.24 -3.43 20.56
CA GLY A 3 8.98 -4.66 20.81
C GLY A 3 10.46 -4.53 20.51
N THR A 4 11.13 -5.66 20.43
CA THR A 4 12.57 -5.74 20.16
C THR A 4 12.85 -6.83 19.14
N ALA A 5 13.60 -6.51 18.10
CA ALA A 5 14.01 -7.48 17.10
C ALA A 5 14.84 -8.60 17.75
N THR A 6 14.43 -9.84 17.51
CA THR A 6 15.07 -11.06 18.05
C THR A 6 16.02 -11.70 17.05
N ALA A 7 15.95 -11.33 15.78
CA ALA A 7 16.88 -11.74 14.74
C ALA A 7 17.22 -10.56 13.81
N ALA A 8 18.41 -10.60 13.22
CA ALA A 8 18.82 -9.61 12.23
C ALA A 8 18.07 -9.80 10.90
N GLY A 9 17.63 -8.70 10.30
CA GLY A 9 16.97 -8.64 9.01
C GLY A 9 17.58 -7.54 8.15
N ALA A 10 18.59 -7.90 7.36
CA ALA A 10 19.32 -6.97 6.52
C ALA A 10 18.42 -6.32 5.46
N ALA A 11 18.64 -5.02 5.22
CA ALA A 11 17.97 -4.29 4.16
C ALA A 11 18.40 -4.80 2.78
N THR A 12 17.45 -5.38 2.05
CA THR A 12 17.69 -5.94 0.71
C THR A 12 16.65 -5.39 -0.26
N ASN A 13 17.09 -4.68 -1.29
CA ASN A 13 16.22 -4.06 -2.31
C ASN A 13 15.15 -3.09 -1.75
N GLY A 14 15.41 -2.44 -0.61
CA GLY A 14 14.46 -1.52 0.03
C GLY A 14 13.47 -2.19 0.99
N GLU A 15 13.70 -3.46 1.34
CA GLU A 15 12.89 -4.23 2.29
C GLU A 15 13.79 -4.78 3.40
N ALA A 16 13.31 -4.75 4.64
CA ALA A 16 13.94 -5.36 5.80
C ALA A 16 12.90 -6.23 6.53
N ILE A 17 13.32 -7.39 7.02
CA ILE A 17 12.45 -8.31 7.76
C ILE A 17 12.61 -8.03 9.25
N LEU A 18 11.54 -7.61 9.90
CA LEU A 18 11.49 -7.57 11.36
C LEU A 18 11.09 -8.94 11.88
N THR A 19 11.93 -9.51 12.75
CA THR A 19 11.65 -10.77 13.45
C THR A 19 11.57 -10.51 14.94
N ASP A 20 10.41 -10.71 15.56
CA ASP A 20 10.21 -10.61 17.01
C ASP A 20 9.42 -11.83 17.49
N SER A 21 10.12 -12.78 18.12
CA SER A 21 9.54 -14.06 18.55
C SER A 21 8.51 -13.94 19.68
N ALA A 22 8.41 -12.77 20.33
CA ALA A 22 7.42 -12.48 21.37
C ALA A 22 6.24 -11.65 20.85
N ALA A 23 6.26 -11.22 19.59
CA ALA A 23 5.21 -10.40 19.00
C ALA A 23 4.01 -11.21 18.47
N HIS A 24 2.90 -10.51 18.23
CA HIS A 24 1.66 -11.04 17.63
C HIS A 24 1.17 -10.09 16.52
N PHE A 25 1.92 -10.01 15.43
CA PHE A 25 1.72 -9.03 14.37
C PHE A 25 0.41 -9.23 13.58
N GLU A 26 -0.09 -10.45 13.38
CA GLU A 26 -1.27 -10.67 12.51
C GLU A 26 -2.53 -10.00 13.08
N SER A 27 -2.63 -9.94 14.40
CA SER A 27 -3.78 -9.36 15.10
C SER A 27 -3.71 -7.84 15.26
N ALA A 28 -2.51 -7.27 15.24
CA ALA A 28 -2.26 -5.90 15.71
C ALA A 28 -1.76 -4.95 14.61
N VAL A 29 -1.07 -5.48 13.60
CA VAL A 29 -0.37 -4.69 12.58
C VAL A 29 -1.01 -4.92 11.22
N ASN A 30 -1.16 -3.84 10.45
CA ASN A 30 -1.59 -3.92 9.07
C ASN A 30 -0.54 -3.30 8.14
N PRO A 31 -0.43 -3.80 6.91
CA PRO A 31 0.34 -3.13 5.87
C PRO A 31 -0.08 -1.67 5.70
N GLY A 32 0.91 -0.78 5.66
CA GLY A 32 0.76 0.68 5.62
C GLY A 32 0.81 1.37 6.98
N ASP A 33 0.88 0.63 8.09
CA ASP A 33 1.21 1.18 9.41
C ASP A 33 2.64 1.74 9.41
N ALA A 34 2.88 2.81 10.17
CA ALA A 34 4.21 3.42 10.28
C ALA A 34 5.05 2.64 11.29
N ILE A 35 6.34 2.45 11.00
CA ILE A 35 7.28 1.76 11.87
C ILE A 35 8.51 2.65 12.09
N PHE A 36 8.99 2.67 13.32
CA PHE A 36 10.18 3.40 13.74
C PHE A 36 11.10 2.41 14.43
N ASN A 37 12.33 2.26 13.94
CA ASN A 37 13.41 1.63 14.68
C ASN A 37 14.05 2.71 15.56
N THR A 38 13.81 2.60 16.86
CA THR A 38 14.25 3.60 17.85
C THR A 38 15.72 3.47 18.22
N THR A 39 16.38 2.38 17.79
CA THR A 39 17.81 2.17 18.03
C THR A 39 18.67 2.85 16.96
N ASP A 40 18.31 2.71 15.67
CA ASP A 40 19.08 3.28 14.54
C ASP A 40 18.50 4.60 14.02
N GLU A 41 17.40 5.06 14.63
CA GLU A 41 16.61 6.24 14.27
C GLU A 41 15.95 6.16 12.88
N SER A 42 15.83 4.96 12.30
CA SER A 42 15.15 4.75 11.02
C SER A 42 13.64 4.84 11.16
N ASP A 43 13.01 5.48 10.18
CA ASP A 43 11.55 5.54 10.03
C ASP A 43 11.09 4.83 8.76
N GLY A 44 9.84 4.38 8.74
CA GLY A 44 9.39 3.53 7.66
C GLY A 44 7.93 3.12 7.68
N TYR A 45 7.60 2.18 6.80
CA TYR A 45 6.27 1.60 6.68
C TYR A 45 6.31 0.08 6.64
N VAL A 46 5.30 -0.54 7.25
CA VAL A 46 5.05 -1.98 7.12
C VAL A 46 4.52 -2.28 5.72
N LEU A 47 5.17 -3.17 5.00
CA LEU A 47 4.78 -3.60 3.65
C LEU A 47 3.87 -4.83 3.67
N SER A 48 4.19 -5.80 4.52
CA SER A 48 3.42 -7.03 4.69
C SER A 48 3.66 -7.61 6.08
N VAL A 49 2.64 -8.27 6.63
CA VAL A 49 2.78 -9.16 7.80
C VAL A 49 2.81 -10.57 7.26
N THR A 50 3.88 -11.32 7.55
CA THR A 50 4.08 -12.68 7.02
C THR A 50 3.47 -13.72 7.94
N ASP A 51 3.66 -13.53 9.26
CA ASP A 51 3.05 -14.30 10.34
C ASP A 51 3.08 -13.45 11.63
N ASP A 52 2.73 -14.06 12.78
CA ASP A 52 2.65 -13.35 14.07
C ASP A 52 4.01 -12.79 14.54
N THR A 53 5.12 -13.36 14.10
CA THR A 53 6.47 -13.03 14.56
C THR A 53 7.33 -12.35 13.49
N HIS A 54 6.88 -12.35 12.23
CA HIS A 54 7.60 -11.77 11.10
C HIS A 54 6.76 -10.77 10.32
N LEU A 55 7.35 -9.61 10.05
CA LEU A 55 6.82 -8.66 9.08
C LEU A 55 7.93 -8.11 8.18
N VAL A 56 7.53 -7.60 7.03
CA VAL A 56 8.41 -6.92 6.08
C VAL A 56 8.13 -5.43 6.16
N ALA A 57 9.16 -4.63 6.32
CA ALA A 57 9.09 -3.17 6.37
C ALA A 57 10.05 -2.55 5.35
N ALA A 58 9.77 -1.31 4.95
CA ALA A 58 10.74 -0.45 4.30
C ALA A 58 11.15 0.64 5.28
N LEU A 59 12.46 0.76 5.52
CA LEU A 59 13.07 1.72 6.44
C LEU A 59 13.91 2.74 5.68
N PHE A 60 13.95 3.96 6.18
CA PHE A 60 14.62 5.11 5.59
C PHE A 60 15.17 6.04 6.69
N ASN A 61 16.04 6.97 6.27
CA ASN A 61 16.56 8.10 7.03
C ASN A 61 17.31 7.81 8.34
N GLY A 62 17.54 6.55 8.72
CA GLY A 62 18.38 6.20 9.86
C GLY A 62 19.76 5.70 9.45
N SER A 63 20.50 5.21 10.45
CA SER A 63 21.92 4.88 10.30
C SER A 63 22.16 3.66 9.41
N ALA A 64 21.36 2.61 9.59
CA ALA A 64 21.49 1.34 8.85
C ALA A 64 20.27 1.04 7.98
N ASN A 65 19.07 1.47 8.40
CA ASN A 65 17.81 1.19 7.69
C ASN A 65 17.50 -0.31 7.59
N ASP A 66 17.93 -1.06 8.60
CA ASP A 66 17.69 -2.49 8.75
C ASP A 66 17.23 -2.80 10.19
N PHE A 67 17.09 -4.09 10.50
CA PHE A 67 16.90 -4.53 11.87
C PHE A 67 18.08 -5.37 12.31
N SER A 68 18.70 -4.97 13.41
CA SER A 68 19.70 -5.75 14.12
C SER A 68 19.08 -6.46 15.34
N VAL A 69 19.76 -7.48 15.84
CA VAL A 69 19.33 -8.15 17.08
C VAL A 69 19.32 -7.13 18.22
N SER A 70 18.24 -7.11 19.00
CA SER A 70 17.95 -6.17 20.09
C SER A 70 17.59 -4.74 19.67
N ASP A 71 17.34 -4.49 18.39
CA ASP A 71 16.79 -3.19 17.97
C ASP A 71 15.38 -3.01 18.51
N ALA A 72 15.14 -1.90 19.21
CA ALA A 72 13.84 -1.56 19.74
C ALA A 72 13.01 -0.85 18.65
N TYR A 73 11.74 -1.20 18.52
CA TYR A 73 10.88 -0.63 17.49
C TYR A 73 9.51 -0.21 18.04
N VAL A 74 8.89 0.73 17.33
CA VAL A 74 7.54 1.22 17.58
C VAL A 74 6.75 1.23 16.27
N ILE A 75 5.63 0.54 16.23
CA ILE A 75 4.68 0.54 15.12
C ILE A 75 3.43 1.32 15.52
N VAL A 76 3.13 2.35 14.74
CA VAL A 76 1.98 3.22 14.91
C VAL A 76 0.95 2.89 13.82
N PRO A 77 -0.27 2.46 14.20
CA PRO A 77 -1.33 2.20 13.24
C PRO A 77 -1.64 3.43 12.38
N ALA A 78 -1.77 3.23 11.07
CA ALA A 78 -2.22 4.29 10.18
C ALA A 78 -3.64 4.75 10.57
N ALA A 79 -3.99 6.02 10.34
CA ALA A 79 -5.30 6.55 10.70
C ALA A 79 -6.43 5.72 10.05
N ARG A 80 -7.26 5.07 10.88
CA ARG A 80 -8.38 4.23 10.44
C ARG A 80 -9.70 4.96 10.68
N LYS A 81 -10.64 4.85 9.74
CA LYS A 81 -12.03 5.26 9.95
C LYS A 81 -12.82 4.05 10.43
N GLN A 82 -13.59 4.22 11.50
CA GLN A 82 -14.45 3.17 12.03
C GLN A 82 -15.88 3.37 11.50
N VAL A 83 -16.49 2.28 11.03
CA VAL A 83 -17.94 2.21 10.83
C VAL A 83 -18.52 1.61 12.11
N ARG A 84 -19.36 2.38 12.81
CA ARG A 84 -20.05 1.91 14.00
C ARG A 84 -21.46 1.50 13.61
N PHE A 85 -21.79 0.25 13.86
CA PHE A 85 -23.17 -0.24 13.77
C PHE A 85 -23.81 -0.16 15.15
N GLU A 86 -25.11 0.13 15.18
CA GLU A 86 -25.90 -0.10 16.39
C GLU A 86 -25.97 -1.60 16.68
N ALA A 87 -26.17 -1.96 17.96
CA ALA A 87 -26.13 -3.36 18.37
C ALA A 87 -27.17 -4.18 17.58
N PRO A 88 -26.76 -5.23 16.86
CA PRO A 88 -27.71 -6.15 16.22
C PRO A 88 -28.56 -6.85 17.27
N SER A 89 -29.71 -7.39 16.88
CA SER A 89 -30.52 -8.20 17.79
C SER A 89 -29.72 -9.43 18.24
N LEU A 90 -29.82 -9.80 19.52
CA LEU A 90 -29.12 -10.96 20.10
C LEU A 90 -29.56 -12.31 19.50
N THR A 91 -30.60 -12.30 18.66
CA THR A 91 -31.31 -13.48 18.17
C THR A 91 -31.10 -13.75 16.67
N ALA A 92 -30.40 -12.89 15.92
CA ALA A 92 -30.14 -13.10 14.51
C ALA A 92 -28.72 -12.71 14.09
N GLY A 93 -28.08 -13.55 13.27
CA GLY A 93 -26.84 -13.18 12.57
C GLY A 93 -27.15 -12.22 11.43
N HIS A 94 -26.51 -11.05 11.42
CA HIS A 94 -26.62 -10.08 10.33
C HIS A 94 -25.31 -9.99 9.56
N THR A 95 -25.36 -10.16 8.24
CA THR A 95 -24.23 -9.93 7.34
C THR A 95 -24.47 -8.69 6.51
N PHE A 96 -23.51 -7.78 6.47
CA PHE A 96 -23.54 -6.58 5.63
C PHE A 96 -22.37 -6.60 4.64
N LEU A 97 -22.65 -6.29 3.37
CA LEU A 97 -21.63 -6.18 2.34
C LEU A 97 -21.24 -4.71 2.16
N LEU A 98 -20.03 -4.36 2.59
CA LEU A 98 -19.46 -3.03 2.39
C LEU A 98 -18.54 -3.03 1.15
N PRO A 99 -18.97 -2.48 0.00
CA PRO A 99 -18.02 -2.21 -1.07
C PRO A 99 -17.05 -1.13 -0.60
N TYR A 100 -15.76 -1.44 -0.57
CA TYR A 100 -14.72 -0.47 -0.21
C TYR A 100 -13.61 -0.47 -1.26
N LEU A 101 -12.94 0.68 -1.37
CA LEU A 101 -11.74 0.83 -2.19
C LEU A 101 -10.54 0.88 -1.25
N ARG A 102 -9.69 -0.15 -1.31
CA ARG A 102 -8.47 -0.20 -0.50
C ARG A 102 -7.42 0.73 -1.11
N LYS A 103 -6.78 1.57 -0.30
CA LYS A 103 -5.53 2.24 -0.71
C LYS A 103 -4.51 1.14 -1.07
N PRO A 104 -3.84 1.21 -2.23
CA PRO A 104 -2.83 0.24 -2.57
C PRO A 104 -1.72 0.25 -1.52
N LEU A 105 -1.08 -0.90 -1.32
CA LEU A 105 0.09 -0.97 -0.47
C LEU A 105 1.18 -0.08 -1.05
N PRO A 106 1.94 0.63 -0.19
CA PRO A 106 3.08 1.37 -0.67
C PRO A 106 4.12 0.39 -1.24
N VAL A 107 4.81 0.81 -2.29
CA VAL A 107 5.80 0.01 -3.00
C VAL A 107 7.12 0.74 -2.91
N TYR A 108 8.03 0.21 -2.10
CA TYR A 108 9.38 0.73 -1.92
C TYR A 108 10.47 -0.21 -2.44
N SER A 109 10.10 -1.47 -2.70
CA SER A 109 11.00 -2.44 -3.33
C SER A 109 11.19 -2.17 -4.82
N ARG A 110 12.40 -2.43 -5.30
CA ARG A 110 12.73 -2.36 -6.74
C ARG A 110 11.92 -3.36 -7.58
N TYR A 111 11.48 -4.46 -6.97
CA TYR A 111 10.69 -5.50 -7.63
C TYR A 111 9.20 -5.40 -7.32
N GLY A 112 8.84 -4.54 -6.37
CA GLY A 112 7.46 -4.30 -6.04
C GLY A 112 6.74 -3.61 -7.20
N ARG A 113 5.45 -3.88 -7.33
CA ARG A 113 4.60 -3.27 -8.35
C ARG A 113 3.24 -2.95 -7.75
N PHE A 114 2.69 -1.81 -8.14
CA PHE A 114 1.31 -1.51 -7.81
C PHE A 114 0.38 -2.52 -8.51
N PRO A 115 -0.73 -2.92 -7.87
CA PRO A 115 -1.67 -3.88 -8.43
C PRO A 115 -2.56 -3.28 -9.55
N PHE A 116 -2.19 -2.10 -10.08
CA PHE A 116 -2.92 -1.46 -11.15
C PHE A 116 -2.43 -1.94 -12.52
N PRO A 117 -3.33 -2.13 -13.49
CA PRO A 117 -2.92 -2.34 -14.88
C PRO A 117 -2.06 -1.18 -15.37
N GLU A 118 -1.08 -1.48 -16.22
CA GLU A 118 -0.10 -0.51 -16.75
C GLU A 118 -0.74 0.75 -17.36
N ALA A 119 -1.84 0.59 -18.10
CA ALA A 119 -2.57 1.73 -18.67
C ALA A 119 -3.09 2.71 -17.61
N TRP A 120 -3.49 2.21 -16.43
CA TRP A 120 -3.88 3.07 -15.31
C TRP A 120 -2.67 3.72 -14.65
N LEU A 121 -1.54 3.02 -14.56
CA LEU A 121 -0.31 3.58 -13.98
C LEU A 121 0.20 4.77 -14.78
N LEU A 122 0.30 4.63 -16.11
CA LEU A 122 0.73 5.73 -16.98
C LEU A 122 -0.20 6.94 -16.88
N ALA A 123 -1.52 6.71 -16.88
CA ALA A 123 -2.48 7.78 -16.67
C ALA A 123 -2.26 8.47 -15.32
N ILE A 124 -2.14 7.73 -14.22
CA ILE A 124 -1.86 8.30 -12.90
C ILE A 124 -0.58 9.15 -12.91
N CYS A 125 0.50 8.68 -13.55
CA CYS A 125 1.74 9.44 -13.68
C CYS A 125 1.54 10.76 -14.44
N TYR A 126 0.83 10.76 -15.57
CA TYR A 126 0.52 12.00 -16.29
C TYR A 126 -0.33 12.96 -15.47
N GLY A 127 -1.36 12.46 -14.78
CA GLY A 127 -2.20 13.29 -13.91
C GLY A 127 -1.41 13.90 -12.74
N ALA A 128 -0.47 13.15 -12.15
CA ALA A 128 0.43 13.66 -11.13
C ALA A 128 1.37 14.73 -11.69
N ALA A 129 1.93 14.53 -12.88
CA ALA A 129 2.80 15.49 -13.55
C ALA A 129 2.06 16.81 -13.90
N VAL A 130 0.82 16.73 -14.37
CA VAL A 130 -0.05 17.90 -14.59
C VAL A 130 -0.21 18.70 -13.30
N ARG A 131 -0.51 18.02 -12.20
CA ARG A 131 -0.72 18.67 -10.90
C ARG A 131 0.56 19.27 -10.31
N PHE A 132 1.71 18.68 -10.61
CA PHE A 132 3.00 19.22 -10.19
C PHE A 132 3.37 20.49 -10.99
N LEU A 133 3.07 20.51 -12.29
CA LEU A 133 3.38 21.63 -13.17
C LEU A 133 2.33 22.75 -13.14
N SER A 134 1.09 22.46 -12.73
CA SER A 134 0.02 23.46 -12.67
C SER A 134 0.31 24.64 -11.74
N ASP A 135 1.27 24.49 -10.83
CA ASP A 135 1.69 25.53 -9.89
C ASP A 135 2.70 26.52 -10.53
N ASP A 136 3.21 26.23 -11.72
CA ASP A 136 4.14 27.08 -12.48
C ASP A 136 3.45 27.71 -13.71
N GLU A 137 3.24 29.03 -13.68
CA GLU A 137 2.58 29.80 -14.74
C GLU A 137 3.26 29.68 -16.11
N THR A 138 4.56 29.38 -16.16
CA THR A 138 5.33 29.31 -17.42
C THR A 138 5.12 27.99 -18.19
N SER A 139 4.37 27.04 -17.63
CA SER A 139 4.30 25.65 -18.10
C SER A 139 3.01 25.27 -18.84
N GLU A 140 2.12 26.23 -19.12
CA GLU A 140 0.75 25.97 -19.58
C GLU A 140 0.65 25.00 -20.78
N GLN A 141 1.51 25.15 -21.80
CA GLN A 141 1.54 24.27 -22.97
C GLN A 141 1.89 22.81 -22.60
N LYS A 142 2.85 22.62 -21.68
CA LYS A 142 3.25 21.28 -21.20
C LYS A 142 2.12 20.66 -20.40
N THR A 143 1.47 21.43 -19.54
CA THR A 143 0.33 21.00 -18.72
C THR A 143 -0.83 20.55 -19.60
N ARG A 144 -1.19 21.31 -20.65
CA ARG A 144 -2.22 20.91 -21.63
C ARG A 144 -1.85 19.61 -22.36
N HIS A 145 -0.59 19.47 -22.79
CA HIS A 145 -0.12 18.25 -23.45
C HIS A 145 -0.24 17.01 -22.54
N LEU A 146 0.25 17.12 -21.30
CA LEU A 146 0.18 16.04 -20.31
C LEU A 146 -1.26 15.70 -19.92
N GLN A 147 -2.15 16.68 -19.85
CA GLN A 147 -3.58 16.46 -19.64
C GLN A 147 -4.19 15.64 -20.79
N GLY A 148 -3.82 15.94 -22.04
CA GLY A 148 -4.25 15.14 -23.18
C GLY A 148 -3.78 13.67 -23.11
N LEU A 149 -2.54 13.45 -22.66
CA LEU A 149 -2.00 12.10 -22.43
C LEU A 149 -2.71 11.37 -21.29
N PHE A 150 -3.05 12.07 -20.21
CA PHE A 150 -3.88 11.55 -19.12
C PHE A 150 -5.23 11.05 -19.65
N ASP A 151 -5.96 11.89 -20.39
CA ASP A 151 -7.29 11.55 -20.91
C ASP A 151 -7.23 10.37 -21.89
N ALA A 152 -6.20 10.33 -22.74
CA ALA A 152 -5.94 9.20 -23.64
C ALA A 152 -5.70 7.89 -22.86
N GLY A 153 -4.86 7.93 -21.83
CA GLY A 153 -4.57 6.79 -20.96
C GLY A 153 -5.81 6.27 -20.22
N VAL A 154 -6.62 7.16 -19.66
CA VAL A 154 -7.90 6.80 -19.02
C VAL A 154 -8.84 6.11 -20.00
N ASN A 155 -8.95 6.64 -21.22
CA ASN A 155 -9.81 6.05 -22.25
C ASN A 155 -9.31 4.67 -22.71
N GLN A 156 -8.00 4.48 -22.85
CA GLN A 156 -7.40 3.18 -23.14
C GLN A 156 -7.69 2.17 -22.03
N ALA A 157 -7.52 2.57 -20.77
CA ALA A 157 -7.76 1.72 -19.61
C ALA A 157 -9.24 1.32 -19.48
N LYS A 158 -10.18 2.24 -19.75
CA LYS A 158 -11.62 1.96 -19.84
C LYS A 158 -11.94 0.95 -20.94
N LYS A 159 -11.37 1.11 -22.14
CA LYS A 159 -11.54 0.17 -23.26
C LYS A 159 -11.03 -1.23 -22.90
N ALA A 160 -9.83 -1.32 -22.32
CA ALA A 160 -9.25 -2.60 -21.89
C ALA A 160 -10.15 -3.32 -20.86
N ARG A 161 -10.66 -2.59 -19.86
CA ARG A 161 -11.60 -3.14 -18.87
C ARG A 161 -12.91 -3.61 -19.50
N ALA A 162 -13.47 -2.84 -20.44
CA ALA A 162 -14.70 -3.21 -21.14
C ALA A 162 -14.53 -4.53 -21.93
N VAL A 163 -13.40 -4.70 -22.62
CA VAL A 163 -13.08 -5.95 -23.33
C VAL A 163 -13.01 -7.14 -22.37
N THR A 164 -12.37 -6.98 -21.21
CA THR A 164 -12.32 -8.04 -20.18
C THR A 164 -13.71 -8.43 -19.71
N ILE A 165 -14.59 -7.45 -19.40
CA ILE A 165 -15.96 -7.73 -18.97
C ILE A 165 -16.76 -8.46 -20.05
N LEU A 166 -16.64 -8.05 -21.31
CA LEU A 166 -17.32 -8.69 -22.43
C LEU A 166 -16.87 -10.13 -22.64
N ARG A 167 -15.55 -10.40 -22.51
CA ARG A 167 -15.01 -11.77 -22.59
C ARG A 167 -15.54 -12.64 -21.45
N THR A 168 -15.51 -12.16 -20.22
CA THR A 168 -16.00 -12.92 -19.05
C THR A 168 -17.50 -13.22 -19.14
N ARG A 169 -18.31 -12.30 -19.68
CA ARG A 169 -19.75 -12.52 -19.86
C ARG A 169 -20.11 -13.50 -20.99
N ARG A 170 -19.24 -13.66 -21.98
CA ARG A 170 -19.51 -14.47 -23.17
C ARG A 170 -19.14 -15.95 -22.99
N ASP A 171 -18.55 -16.34 -21.87
CA ASP A 171 -18.19 -17.74 -21.60
C ASP A 171 -19.29 -18.45 -20.78
N PRO A 172 -20.21 -19.21 -21.41
CA PRO A 172 -21.28 -19.90 -20.69
C PRO A 172 -20.79 -21.09 -19.85
N ARG A 173 -19.51 -21.47 -19.93
CA ARG A 173 -18.93 -22.62 -19.20
C ARG A 173 -18.39 -22.27 -17.81
N ARG A 174 -18.54 -21.03 -17.36
CA ARG A 174 -18.07 -20.52 -16.05
C ARG A 174 -19.19 -20.21 -15.05
N ARG A 175 -20.41 -20.70 -15.29
CA ARG A 175 -21.51 -20.67 -14.31
C ARG A 175 -21.62 -22.00 -13.59
#